data_AF-A0A9D1FVT9-F1
#
_entry.id   AF-A0A9D1FVT9-F1
#
_cell.length_a   1.000
_cell.length_b   1.000
_cell.length_c   1.000
_cell.angle_alpha   90.00
_cell.angle_beta   90.00
_cell.angle_gamma   90.00
#
_symmetry.space_group_name_H-M   'P 1'
#
loop_
_entity.id
_entity.type
_entity.pdbx_description
1 polymer ?
#
loop_
_entity_poly.entity_id
_entity_poly.type
_entity_poly.pdbx_seq_one_letter_code
_entity_poly.pdbx_strand_id
1 'polypeptide(L)'
;TNFFAKKQDNNVTTNSSPLTIHSSQINETVFSPFTSHFSPFKNPAFTMAEVLITLGIIGIVAAMTLPTVINNARNKELEARFKQAYSLVYQAVLLMGNDDPQLWQTYCSVGTRDNAQFFIKDFSKYFQVVTKFDKDTTAKRDLRLLGYKQEYFYIVEKGRKKFNPDGYNDGAFAAKNGMIIFNSGCWWENSLDFVVDTNGHKGPNKFGYDVFYFQIAQNNQLLPSSINSSFQSAHSEGAGCCSFGGTTDGGLCDSSDGGFGGGSWSNNGSACSKFALMDRFPGDEGKPYWKNLPQP
;
A
#
# COMPACT_ATOMS: atom_id res chain seq x y z
N THR A 1 19.02 -69.73 -65.62
CA THR A 1 18.42 -69.00 -64.49
C THR A 1 18.10 -67.59 -64.94
N ASN A 2 16.79 -67.29 -65.00
CA ASN A 2 16.10 -65.99 -65.04
C ASN A 2 16.61 -64.91 -66.03
N PHE A 3 15.96 -64.79 -67.20
CA PHE A 3 14.86 -63.84 -67.56
C PHE A 3 15.39 -62.47 -68.03
N PHE A 4 15.70 -62.32 -69.33
CA PHE A 4 14.91 -61.71 -70.44
C PHE A 4 14.66 -60.19 -70.27
N ALA A 5 15.39 -59.30 -70.98
CA ALA A 5 15.17 -58.79 -72.36
C ALA A 5 14.12 -57.64 -72.40
N LYS A 6 14.15 -56.63 -73.27
CA LYS A 6 14.69 -56.51 -74.63
C LYS A 6 14.77 -55.02 -75.02
N LYS A 7 15.75 -54.67 -75.84
CA LYS A 7 15.99 -53.37 -76.48
C LYS A 7 15.55 -53.43 -77.94
N GLN A 8 15.05 -52.33 -78.52
CA GLN A 8 15.12 -51.85 -79.94
C GLN A 8 13.91 -50.94 -80.22
N ASP A 9 14.07 -49.66 -80.53
CA ASP A 9 14.61 -48.97 -81.73
C ASP A 9 13.61 -48.84 -82.90
N ASN A 10 13.24 -47.56 -83.10
CA ASN A 10 13.21 -46.73 -84.32
C ASN A 10 12.24 -46.98 -85.50
N ASN A 11 11.61 -45.84 -85.84
CA ASN A 11 11.34 -45.25 -87.16
C ASN A 11 9.92 -45.29 -87.79
N VAL A 12 9.32 -44.08 -87.78
CA VAL A 12 8.74 -43.29 -88.88
C VAL A 12 7.68 -43.93 -89.79
N THR A 13 6.51 -43.28 -89.85
CA THR A 13 5.76 -43.10 -91.11
C THR A 13 4.84 -41.88 -91.02
N THR A 14 4.90 -41.04 -92.05
CA THR A 14 4.16 -39.80 -92.27
C THR A 14 2.86 -40.01 -93.06
N ASN A 15 1.92 -39.08 -92.87
CA ASN A 15 0.82 -38.64 -93.76
C ASN A 15 -0.48 -39.47 -93.83
N SER A 16 -1.58 -38.87 -93.39
CA SER A 16 -2.53 -38.16 -94.28
C SER A 16 -3.75 -37.66 -93.50
N SER A 17 -4.04 -36.36 -93.58
CA SER A 17 -5.33 -35.78 -93.21
C SER A 17 -6.35 -36.03 -94.33
N PRO A 18 -7.65 -36.07 -94.00
CA PRO A 18 -8.55 -35.15 -94.68
C PRO A 18 -9.65 -34.53 -93.78
N LEU A 19 -10.03 -33.29 -94.13
CA LEU A 19 -11.36 -32.68 -94.00
C LEU A 19 -11.81 -32.00 -92.67
N THR A 20 -11.31 -30.77 -92.52
CA THR A 20 -11.99 -29.47 -92.39
C THR A 20 -13.51 -29.30 -92.05
N ILE A 21 -13.75 -28.42 -91.05
CA ILE A 21 -14.84 -27.40 -90.82
C ILE A 21 -16.23 -27.90 -90.32
N HIS A 22 -16.84 -27.44 -89.20
CA HIS A 22 -17.33 -26.07 -88.95
C HIS A 22 -17.61 -25.71 -87.46
N SER A 23 -17.26 -24.45 -87.15
CA SER A 23 -17.77 -23.50 -86.13
C SER A 23 -17.73 -23.82 -84.63
N SER A 24 -16.76 -23.16 -83.99
CA SER A 24 -16.83 -22.56 -82.66
C SER A 24 -18.01 -21.61 -82.47
N GLN A 25 -18.66 -21.65 -81.30
CA GLN A 25 -19.13 -20.47 -80.56
C GLN A 25 -19.42 -20.87 -79.11
N ILE A 26 -18.55 -20.55 -78.14
CA ILE A 26 -18.94 -19.94 -76.85
C ILE A 26 -17.76 -19.11 -76.29
N ASN A 27 -17.99 -17.80 -76.18
CA ASN A 27 -17.18 -16.67 -75.69
C ASN A 27 -15.97 -16.92 -74.76
N GLU A 28 -14.77 -16.58 -75.24
CA GLU A 28 -13.70 -16.08 -74.38
C GLU A 28 -13.88 -14.57 -74.14
N THR A 29 -14.18 -14.19 -72.91
CA THR A 29 -13.86 -12.84 -72.45
C THR A 29 -12.43 -12.88 -71.93
N VAL A 30 -11.50 -12.44 -72.77
CA VAL A 30 -10.09 -12.23 -72.41
C VAL A 30 -10.04 -11.17 -71.31
N PHE A 31 -9.94 -11.60 -70.06
CA PHE A 31 -9.53 -10.72 -68.96
C PHE A 31 -8.01 -10.61 -69.00
N SER A 32 -7.51 -9.46 -69.47
CA SER A 32 -6.09 -9.10 -69.45
C SER A 32 -5.56 -9.04 -68.00
N PRO A 33 -4.44 -9.69 -67.63
CA PRO A 33 -3.92 -9.65 -66.26
C PRO A 33 -2.98 -8.46 -65.98
N PHE A 34 -3.04 -7.37 -66.76
CA PHE A 34 -2.16 -6.20 -66.56
C PHE A 34 -2.90 -4.89 -66.80
N THR A 35 -3.68 -4.46 -65.80
CA THR A 35 -3.81 -3.03 -65.51
C THR A 35 -3.37 -2.83 -64.06
N SER A 36 -2.11 -2.48 -63.88
CA SER A 36 -1.64 -1.89 -62.62
C SER A 36 -2.33 -0.53 -62.49
N HIS A 37 -3.50 -0.50 -61.86
CA HIS A 37 -4.00 0.74 -61.30
C HIS A 37 -2.93 1.24 -60.33
N PHE A 38 -2.28 2.34 -60.69
CA PHE A 38 -1.47 3.14 -59.78
C PHE A 38 -2.37 3.52 -58.61
N SER A 39 -2.34 2.69 -57.57
CA SER A 39 -2.79 3.08 -56.24
C SER A 39 -1.91 4.26 -55.87
N PRO A 40 -2.46 5.45 -55.57
CA PRO A 40 -1.70 6.38 -54.74
C PRO A 40 -1.35 5.57 -53.49
N PHE A 41 -0.15 5.71 -52.94
CA PHE A 41 0.19 5.10 -51.66
C PHE A 41 -0.93 5.47 -50.68
N LYS A 42 -1.83 4.51 -50.42
CA LYS A 42 -2.95 4.69 -49.50
C LYS A 42 -2.27 4.94 -48.18
N ASN A 43 -2.47 6.12 -47.60
CA ASN A 43 -2.11 6.38 -46.22
C ASN A 43 -2.58 5.16 -45.40
N PRO A 44 -1.69 4.47 -44.65
CA PRO A 44 -2.08 3.28 -43.91
C PRO A 44 -3.16 3.69 -42.91
N ALA A 45 -4.40 3.28 -43.20
CA ALA A 45 -5.53 3.46 -42.29
C ALA A 45 -5.71 2.15 -41.53
N PHE A 46 -5.70 2.22 -40.21
CA PHE A 46 -5.90 1.05 -39.36
C PHE A 46 -7.26 0.40 -39.64
N THR A 47 -7.29 -0.91 -39.76
CA THR A 47 -8.55 -1.64 -39.90
C THR A 47 -9.25 -1.74 -38.54
N MET A 48 -10.58 -1.85 -38.53
CA MET A 48 -11.32 -2.04 -37.27
C MET A 48 -10.85 -3.29 -36.50
N ALA A 49 -10.55 -4.37 -37.21
CA ALA A 49 -10.05 -5.60 -36.60
C ALA A 49 -8.68 -5.40 -35.93
N GLU A 50 -7.78 -4.67 -36.57
CA GLU A 50 -6.45 -4.34 -36.02
C GLU A 50 -6.56 -3.48 -34.76
N VAL A 51 -7.44 -2.46 -34.76
CA VAL A 51 -7.71 -1.64 -33.57
C VAL A 51 -8.33 -2.47 -32.44
N LEU A 52 -9.27 -3.37 -32.74
CA LEU A 52 -9.93 -4.20 -31.73
C LEU A 52 -8.99 -5.23 -31.09
N ILE A 53 -8.11 -5.86 -31.89
CA ILE A 53 -7.11 -6.80 -31.37
C ILE A 53 -6.09 -6.06 -30.50
N THR A 54 -5.61 -4.89 -30.94
CA THR A 54 -4.66 -4.10 -30.16
C THR A 54 -5.26 -3.59 -28.85
N LEU A 55 -6.49 -3.06 -28.86
CA LEU A 55 -7.21 -2.68 -27.64
C LEU A 55 -7.51 -3.89 -26.74
N GLY A 56 -7.83 -5.04 -27.32
CA GLY A 56 -8.04 -6.29 -26.57
C GLY A 56 -6.77 -6.74 -25.84
N ILE A 57 -5.62 -6.72 -26.51
CA ILE A 57 -4.32 -7.07 -25.92
C ILE A 57 -3.95 -6.08 -24.82
N ILE A 58 -4.05 -4.77 -25.08
CA ILE A 58 -3.75 -3.73 -24.08
C ILE A 58 -4.70 -3.87 -22.88
N GLY A 59 -5.98 -4.14 -23.11
CA GLY A 59 -6.97 -4.33 -22.05
C GLY A 59 -6.62 -5.50 -21.11
N ILE A 60 -6.25 -6.66 -21.67
CA ILE A 60 -5.84 -7.83 -20.88
C ILE A 60 -4.57 -7.54 -20.08
N VAL A 61 -3.55 -6.98 -20.74
CA VAL A 61 -2.27 -6.65 -20.07
C VAL A 61 -2.48 -5.61 -18.98
N ALA A 62 -3.23 -4.55 -19.24
CA ALA A 62 -3.55 -3.51 -18.26
C ALA A 62 -4.32 -4.08 -17.06
N ALA A 63 -5.31 -4.95 -17.29
CA ALA A 63 -6.08 -5.57 -16.21
C ALA A 63 -5.20 -6.40 -15.24
N MET A 64 -4.17 -7.09 -15.75
CA MET A 64 -3.25 -7.88 -14.93
C MET A 64 -2.16 -7.05 -14.25
N THR A 65 -1.76 -5.92 -14.85
CA THR A 65 -0.59 -5.15 -14.40
C THR A 65 -0.95 -3.92 -13.56
N LEU A 66 -2.05 -3.22 -13.88
CA LEU A 66 -2.43 -1.97 -13.19
C LEU A 66 -2.66 -2.17 -11.69
N PRO A 67 -3.37 -3.21 -11.20
CA PRO A 67 -3.56 -3.39 -9.77
C PRO A 67 -2.21 -3.51 -9.03
N THR A 68 -1.28 -4.31 -9.55
CA THR A 68 0.03 -4.51 -8.96
C THR A 68 0.87 -3.23 -8.94
N VAL A 69 0.90 -2.49 -10.05
CA VAL A 69 1.67 -1.24 -10.14
C VAL A 69 1.12 -0.18 -9.20
N ILE A 70 -0.21 -0.01 -9.15
CA ILE A 70 -0.87 0.95 -8.25
C ILE A 70 -0.58 0.62 -6.79
N ASN A 71 -0.68 -0.66 -6.40
CA ASN A 71 -0.40 -1.09 -5.03
C ASN A 71 1.07 -0.88 -4.65
N ASN A 72 2.00 -1.21 -5.54
CA ASN A 72 3.42 -0.97 -5.30
C ASN A 72 3.75 0.52 -5.17
N ALA A 73 3.14 1.37 -6.00
CA ALA A 73 3.30 2.82 -5.90
C ALA A 73 2.76 3.36 -4.58
N ARG A 74 1.56 2.92 -4.17
CA ARG A 74 0.94 3.28 -2.89
C ARG A 74 1.81 2.87 -1.71
N ASN A 75 2.28 1.62 -1.68
CA ASN A 75 3.10 1.12 -0.58
C ASN A 75 4.43 1.90 -0.46
N LYS A 76 5.02 2.26 -1.61
CA LYS A 76 6.22 3.12 -1.65
C LYS A 76 5.94 4.54 -1.16
N GLU A 77 4.75 5.08 -1.43
CA GLU A 77 4.34 6.37 -0.86
C GLU A 77 4.21 6.27 0.66
N LEU A 78 3.53 5.24 1.18
CA LEU A 78 3.38 5.02 2.63
C LEU A 78 4.74 4.89 3.32
N GLU A 79 5.66 4.12 2.75
CA GLU A 79 7.03 3.98 3.25
C GLU A 79 7.75 5.34 3.31
N ALA A 80 7.69 6.12 2.23
CA ALA A 80 8.34 7.43 2.17
C ALA A 80 7.75 8.41 3.20
N ARG A 81 6.42 8.41 3.37
CA ARG A 81 5.71 9.24 4.35
C ARG A 81 6.06 8.84 5.78
N PHE A 82 6.12 7.54 6.08
CA PHE A 82 6.53 7.05 7.38
C PHE A 82 7.96 7.46 7.73
N LYS A 83 8.92 7.25 6.82
CA LYS A 83 10.32 7.63 7.04
C LYS A 83 10.47 9.14 7.26
N GLN A 84 9.74 9.94 6.49
CA GLN A 84 9.70 11.38 6.67
C GLN A 84 9.13 11.75 8.05
N ALA A 85 7.98 11.19 8.43
CA ALA A 85 7.35 11.44 9.72
C ALA A 85 8.27 11.06 10.89
N TYR A 86 8.85 9.86 10.85
CA TYR A 86 9.79 9.39 11.87
C TYR A 86 10.98 10.34 12.00
N SER A 87 11.58 10.77 10.89
CA SER A 87 12.71 11.70 10.91
C SER A 87 12.35 13.05 11.54
N LEU A 88 11.16 13.59 11.24
CA LEU A 88 10.71 14.87 11.79
C LEU A 88 10.39 14.75 13.29
N VAL A 89 9.71 13.67 13.69
CA VAL A 89 9.42 13.38 15.10
C VAL A 89 10.72 13.18 15.87
N TYR A 90 11.67 12.43 15.33
CA TYR A 90 12.99 12.23 15.96
C TYR A 90 13.72 13.56 16.18
N GLN A 91 13.74 14.43 15.16
CA GLN A 91 14.33 15.77 15.29
C GLN A 91 13.61 16.62 16.35
N ALA A 92 12.28 16.58 16.39
CA ALA A 92 11.50 17.31 17.38
C ALA A 92 11.77 16.81 18.81
N VAL A 93 11.84 15.49 19.03
CA VAL A 93 12.19 14.91 20.34
C VAL A 93 13.61 15.31 20.74
N LEU A 94 14.57 15.32 19.81
CA LEU A 94 15.93 15.75 20.08
C LEU A 94 16.00 17.23 20.50
N LEU A 95 15.32 18.12 19.78
CA LEU A 95 15.26 19.55 20.11
C LEU A 95 14.58 19.77 21.46
N MET A 96 13.44 19.11 21.69
CA MET A 96 12.71 19.20 22.95
C MET A 96 13.52 18.65 24.13
N GLY A 97 14.26 17.57 23.94
CA GLY A 97 15.15 17.01 24.96
C GLY A 97 16.38 17.89 25.25
N ASN A 98 16.79 18.75 24.31
CA ASN A 98 17.83 19.75 24.57
C ASN A 98 17.29 20.93 25.39
N ASP A 99 16.06 21.37 25.11
CA ASP A 99 15.39 22.46 25.84
C ASP A 99 14.91 21.99 27.24
N ASP A 100 14.48 20.74 27.35
CA ASP A 100 14.12 20.06 28.60
C ASP A 100 14.92 18.75 28.75
N PRO A 101 16.09 18.78 29.42
CA PRO A 101 16.88 17.58 29.70
C PRO A 101 16.14 16.53 30.53
N GLN A 102 15.05 16.90 31.19
CA GLN A 102 14.17 16.02 31.98
C GLN A 102 12.82 15.80 31.29
N LEU A 103 12.79 15.88 29.96
CA LEU A 103 11.60 15.72 29.11
C LEU A 103 10.64 14.65 29.62
N TRP A 104 11.10 13.41 29.76
CA TRP A 104 10.25 12.34 30.24
C TRP A 104 9.73 12.60 31.66
N GLN A 105 10.60 13.02 32.59
CA GLN A 105 10.22 13.24 33.99
C GLN A 105 9.14 14.32 34.12
N THR A 106 9.25 15.39 33.31
CA THR A 106 8.32 16.52 33.27
C THR A 106 6.88 16.06 33.00
N TYR A 107 6.69 15.10 32.08
CA TYR A 107 5.35 14.71 31.60
C TYR A 107 4.87 13.34 32.07
N CYS A 108 5.76 12.41 32.46
CA CYS A 108 5.42 11.00 32.62
C CYS A 108 6.12 10.28 33.79
N SER A 109 6.72 11.01 34.74
CA SER A 109 7.21 10.39 35.98
C SER A 109 6.09 10.09 36.99
N VAL A 110 6.42 9.32 38.01
CA VAL A 110 5.49 8.99 39.10
C VAL A 110 5.03 10.30 39.78
N GLY A 111 3.72 10.52 39.81
CA GLY A 111 3.12 11.74 40.36
C GLY A 111 2.99 12.89 39.36
N THR A 112 3.54 12.77 38.13
CA THR A 112 3.39 13.79 37.08
C THR A 112 2.59 13.32 35.87
N ARG A 113 1.96 12.14 35.92
CA ARG A 113 1.20 11.58 34.79
C ARG A 113 0.13 12.52 34.22
N ASP A 114 -0.50 13.33 35.08
CA ASP A 114 -1.48 14.33 34.66
C ASP A 114 -0.86 15.46 33.81
N ASN A 115 0.46 15.66 33.89
CA ASN A 115 1.17 16.61 33.03
C ASN A 115 1.25 16.13 31.58
N ALA A 116 1.06 14.83 31.30
CA ALA A 116 1.12 14.29 29.95
C ALA A 116 0.15 15.02 29.00
N GLN A 117 -0.97 15.54 29.48
CA GLN A 117 -1.90 16.35 28.67
C GLN A 117 -1.28 17.66 28.13
N PHE A 118 -0.24 18.19 28.78
CA PHE A 118 0.47 19.39 28.32
C PHE A 118 1.55 19.09 27.28
N PHE A 119 2.01 17.83 27.20
CA PHE A 119 3.05 17.41 26.26
C PHE A 119 2.74 17.87 24.83
N ILE A 120 1.52 17.66 24.34
CA ILE A 120 1.17 17.98 22.95
C ILE A 120 1.32 19.47 22.64
N LYS A 121 1.05 20.33 23.62
CA LYS A 121 1.15 21.79 23.49
C LYS A 121 2.61 22.20 23.33
N ASP A 122 3.50 21.62 24.12
CA ASP A 122 4.93 21.94 24.07
C ASP A 122 5.61 21.25 22.89
N PHE A 123 5.26 20.00 22.60
CA PHE A 123 5.76 19.27 21.43
C PHE A 123 5.41 19.97 20.12
N SER A 124 4.23 20.60 20.04
CA SER A 124 3.81 21.36 18.86
C SER A 124 4.72 22.56 18.51
N LYS A 125 5.55 23.05 19.44
CA LYS A 125 6.48 24.17 19.20
C LYS A 125 7.61 23.81 18.23
N TYR A 126 7.94 22.52 18.12
CA TYR A 126 9.01 22.01 17.27
C TYR A 126 8.53 21.64 15.85
N PHE A 127 7.27 21.95 15.51
CA PHE A 127 6.69 21.70 14.20
C PHE A 127 6.11 22.98 13.59
N GLN A 128 6.00 23.00 12.27
CA GLN A 128 5.20 24.00 11.56
C GLN A 128 3.72 23.63 11.67
N VAL A 129 3.03 24.14 12.67
CA VAL A 129 1.63 23.78 12.99
C VAL A 129 0.64 24.61 12.15
N VAL A 130 -0.41 23.95 11.67
CA VAL A 130 -1.56 24.58 10.98
C VAL A 130 -2.75 24.67 11.92
N THR A 131 -3.04 23.60 12.65
CA THR A 131 -4.21 23.49 13.53
C THR A 131 -3.83 22.76 14.81
N LYS A 132 -4.39 23.18 15.96
CA LYS A 132 -4.29 22.47 17.24
C LYS A 132 -5.68 22.04 17.68
N PHE A 133 -5.75 20.89 18.32
CA PHE A 133 -6.95 20.32 18.91
C PHE A 133 -6.69 20.13 20.40
N ASP A 134 -7.49 20.78 21.22
CA ASP A 134 -7.43 20.67 22.67
C ASP A 134 -7.89 19.28 23.15
N LYS A 135 -7.52 18.97 24.40
CA LYS A 135 -7.91 17.73 25.07
C LYS A 135 -9.42 17.56 25.14
N ASP A 136 -10.19 18.61 25.42
CA ASP A 136 -11.66 18.49 25.55
C ASP A 136 -12.32 18.04 24.24
N THR A 137 -11.73 18.44 23.10
CA THR A 137 -12.15 18.00 21.77
C THR A 137 -11.77 16.54 21.52
N THR A 138 -10.54 16.12 21.78
CA THR A 138 -10.10 14.72 21.56
C THR A 138 -10.69 13.74 22.56
N ALA A 139 -10.96 14.17 23.79
CA ALA A 139 -11.58 13.37 24.84
C ALA A 139 -13.03 12.96 24.53
N LYS A 140 -13.68 13.61 23.54
CA LYS A 140 -14.96 13.16 22.98
C LYS A 140 -14.85 11.89 22.14
N ARG A 141 -13.63 11.41 21.85
CA ARG A 141 -13.34 10.15 21.15
C ARG A 141 -14.03 10.07 19.77
N ASP A 142 -14.11 11.20 19.08
CA ASP A 142 -14.72 11.31 17.76
C ASP A 142 -13.80 12.07 16.81
N LEU A 143 -13.06 11.32 15.97
CA LEU A 143 -12.13 11.90 15.00
C LEU A 143 -12.84 12.78 13.93
N ARG A 144 -14.17 12.70 13.77
CA ARG A 144 -14.89 13.60 12.86
C ARG A 144 -14.78 15.05 13.30
N LEU A 145 -14.68 15.29 14.60
CA LEU A 145 -14.43 16.64 15.16
C LEU A 145 -13.07 17.20 14.74
N LEU A 146 -12.14 16.34 14.33
CA LEU A 146 -10.81 16.69 13.85
C LEU A 146 -10.72 16.70 12.32
N GLY A 147 -11.84 16.50 11.62
CA GLY A 147 -11.92 16.51 10.16
C GLY A 147 -11.78 15.14 9.48
N TYR A 148 -11.75 14.05 10.24
CA TYR A 148 -11.72 12.70 9.67
C TYR A 148 -13.10 12.26 9.16
N LYS A 149 -13.11 11.30 8.23
CA LYS A 149 -14.36 10.71 7.69
C LYS A 149 -15.04 9.75 8.67
N GLN A 150 -14.26 9.14 9.57
CA GLN A 150 -14.70 8.18 10.56
C GLN A 150 -14.47 8.73 11.97
N GLU A 151 -15.21 8.22 12.94
CA GLU A 151 -15.07 8.60 14.36
C GLU A 151 -13.85 7.93 15.04
N TYR A 152 -13.25 6.90 14.41
CA TYR A 152 -12.15 6.09 14.95
C TYR A 152 -11.12 5.76 13.88
N PHE A 153 -9.90 5.43 14.33
CA PHE A 153 -8.90 4.76 13.50
C PHE A 153 -9.19 3.26 13.38
N TYR A 154 -8.91 2.69 12.21
CA TYR A 154 -9.00 1.25 12.00
C TYR A 154 -7.75 0.54 12.56
N ILE A 155 -7.93 -0.63 13.17
CA ILE A 155 -6.80 -1.52 13.48
C ILE A 155 -6.29 -2.24 12.23
N VAL A 156 -5.11 -2.87 12.31
CA VAL A 156 -4.51 -3.61 11.17
C VAL A 156 -5.31 -4.82 10.72
N GLU A 157 -5.99 -5.50 11.65
CA GLU A 157 -6.72 -6.75 11.41
C GLU A 157 -7.83 -6.60 10.36
N LYS A 158 -8.14 -7.72 9.67
CA LYS A 158 -9.32 -7.81 8.81
C LYS A 158 -10.61 -7.66 9.63
N GLY A 159 -11.61 -6.93 9.10
CA GLY A 159 -12.95 -6.85 9.71
C GLY A 159 -13.37 -5.50 10.30
N ARG A 160 -12.70 -4.38 9.98
CA ARG A 160 -13.07 -3.01 10.41
C ARG A 160 -13.30 -2.86 11.92
N LYS A 161 -12.47 -3.50 12.75
CA LYS A 161 -12.45 -3.26 14.19
C LYS A 161 -11.84 -1.87 14.50
N LYS A 162 -12.29 -1.25 15.59
CA LYS A 162 -11.92 0.10 16.02
C LYS A 162 -10.68 0.03 16.92
N PHE A 163 -9.71 0.90 16.70
CA PHE A 163 -8.57 1.05 17.61
C PHE A 163 -9.03 1.74 18.90
N ASN A 164 -8.41 1.39 20.03
CA ASN A 164 -8.70 1.99 21.33
C ASN A 164 -8.53 3.53 21.31
N PRO A 165 -9.58 4.31 21.58
CA PRO A 165 -9.50 5.76 21.54
C PRO A 165 -8.61 6.39 22.62
N ASP A 166 -8.24 5.65 23.68
CA ASP A 166 -7.28 6.13 24.68
C ASP A 166 -5.87 6.36 24.11
N GLY A 167 -5.57 5.81 22.93
CA GLY A 167 -4.32 6.09 22.23
C GLY A 167 -4.26 7.46 21.53
N TYR A 168 -5.30 8.29 21.60
CA TYR A 168 -5.33 9.57 20.87
C TYR A 168 -6.29 10.61 21.48
N ASN A 169 -6.54 10.57 22.78
CA ASN A 169 -7.55 11.37 23.47
C ASN A 169 -7.01 12.58 24.25
N ASP A 170 -5.70 12.80 24.36
CA ASP A 170 -5.07 13.85 25.20
C ASP A 170 -4.55 15.05 24.37
N GLY A 171 -5.25 15.38 23.30
CA GLY A 171 -4.98 16.52 22.41
C GLY A 171 -4.19 16.13 21.16
N ALA A 172 -4.21 17.00 20.15
CA ALA A 172 -3.53 16.77 18.87
C ALA A 172 -3.10 18.06 18.17
N PHE A 173 -2.22 17.96 17.17
CA PHE A 173 -1.98 19.04 16.23
C PHE A 173 -1.74 18.52 14.81
N ALA A 174 -2.15 19.31 13.83
CA ALA A 174 -1.88 19.10 12.41
C ALA A 174 -0.67 19.94 11.98
N ALA A 175 0.32 19.30 11.38
CA ALA A 175 1.51 19.93 10.84
C ALA A 175 1.33 20.28 9.34
N LYS A 176 2.06 21.29 8.87
CA LYS A 176 1.99 21.83 7.49
C LYS A 176 2.32 20.80 6.41
N ASN A 177 3.12 19.78 6.74
CA ASN A 177 3.46 18.68 5.84
C ASN A 177 2.31 17.66 5.65
N GLY A 178 1.18 17.85 6.35
CA GLY A 178 -0.01 17.00 6.28
C GLY A 178 -0.08 15.90 7.33
N MET A 179 0.91 15.80 8.23
CA MET A 179 0.91 14.86 9.34
C MET A 179 0.06 15.38 10.50
N ILE A 180 -0.60 14.48 11.24
CA ILE A 180 -1.32 14.81 12.48
C ILE A 180 -0.74 13.98 13.62
N ILE A 181 -0.40 14.64 14.72
CA ILE A 181 0.16 14.00 15.91
C ILE A 181 -0.85 14.12 17.03
N PHE A 182 -1.15 12.99 17.67
CA PHE A 182 -2.08 12.87 18.78
C PHE A 182 -1.32 12.41 20.01
N ASN A 183 -1.62 13.01 21.15
CA ASN A 183 -1.09 12.57 22.42
C ASN A 183 -1.97 11.46 22.99
N SER A 184 -1.31 10.39 23.44
CA SER A 184 -1.96 9.31 24.16
C SER A 184 -1.93 9.56 25.65
N GLY A 185 -0.89 10.22 26.16
CA GLY A 185 -0.65 10.39 27.59
C GLY A 185 0.53 9.55 28.08
N CYS A 186 0.60 9.31 29.39
CA CYS A 186 1.66 8.53 30.02
C CYS A 186 1.18 7.11 30.32
N TRP A 187 1.62 6.14 29.53
CA TRP A 187 1.17 4.75 29.63
C TRP A 187 2.34 3.79 29.75
N TRP A 188 2.22 2.59 29.18
CA TRP A 188 3.07 1.43 29.36
C TRP A 188 4.54 1.73 29.65
N GLU A 189 5.10 1.03 30.65
CA GLU A 189 6.48 1.24 31.14
C GLU A 189 6.77 2.64 31.69
N ASN A 190 5.71 3.40 32.01
CA ASN A 190 5.79 4.84 32.25
C ASN A 190 6.47 5.52 31.05
N SER A 191 5.97 5.34 29.84
CA SER A 191 6.47 6.05 28.66
C SER A 191 5.46 7.10 28.20
N LEU A 192 5.98 8.20 27.65
CA LEU A 192 5.14 9.24 27.08
C LEU A 192 4.77 8.85 25.67
N ASP A 193 3.50 8.55 25.47
CA ASP A 193 3.00 7.84 24.31
C ASP A 193 2.20 8.76 23.39
N PHE A 194 2.33 8.55 22.09
CA PHE A 194 1.65 9.36 21.09
C PHE A 194 1.46 8.62 19.77
N VAL A 195 0.44 9.02 19.03
CA VAL A 195 0.10 8.50 17.72
C VAL A 195 0.45 9.52 16.64
N VAL A 196 0.98 9.03 15.53
CA VAL A 196 1.35 9.83 14.36
C VAL A 196 0.58 9.29 13.16
N ASP A 197 -0.31 10.10 12.62
CA ASP A 197 -0.88 9.92 11.30
C ASP A 197 -0.01 10.65 10.28
N THR A 198 0.67 9.87 9.44
CA THR A 198 1.70 10.33 8.50
C THR A 198 1.16 11.06 7.27
N ASN A 199 -0.15 10.95 6.99
CA ASN A 199 -0.77 11.57 5.82
C ASN A 199 -2.07 12.34 6.13
N GLY A 200 -2.49 12.36 7.40
CA GLY A 200 -3.63 13.12 7.89
C GLY A 200 -4.93 12.62 7.27
N HIS A 201 -5.82 13.53 6.90
CA HIS A 201 -7.17 13.17 6.44
C HIS A 201 -7.25 12.40 5.11
N LYS A 202 -6.12 12.13 4.43
CA LYS A 202 -6.08 11.47 3.12
C LYS A 202 -6.48 9.99 3.18
N GLY A 203 -6.30 9.35 4.32
CA GLY A 203 -6.59 7.93 4.50
C GLY A 203 -5.46 7.00 4.01
N PRO A 204 -5.48 5.71 4.37
CA PRO A 204 -6.60 4.96 4.95
C PRO A 204 -6.98 5.22 6.42
N ASN A 205 -6.22 6.02 7.19
CA ASN A 205 -6.43 6.28 8.63
C ASN A 205 -6.47 4.96 9.42
N LYS A 206 -5.47 4.11 9.16
CA LYS A 206 -5.38 2.74 9.65
C LYS A 206 -4.01 2.51 10.27
N PHE A 207 -4.02 1.95 11.48
CA PHE A 207 -2.79 1.56 12.14
C PHE A 207 -1.96 0.64 11.25
N GLY A 208 -0.65 0.81 11.22
CA GLY A 208 0.28 0.03 10.38
C GLY A 208 0.28 0.38 8.89
N TYR A 209 -0.56 1.31 8.44
CA TYR A 209 -0.52 1.81 7.05
C TYR A 209 -0.01 3.24 7.03
N ASP A 210 -0.74 4.13 7.67
CA ASP A 210 -0.45 5.56 7.77
C ASP A 210 -0.52 6.08 9.21
N VAL A 211 -1.12 5.33 10.14
CA VAL A 211 -1.17 5.65 11.57
C VAL A 211 -0.21 4.76 12.35
N PHE A 212 0.63 5.35 13.20
CA PHE A 212 1.68 4.64 13.92
C PHE A 212 1.82 5.14 15.36
N TYR A 213 2.15 4.24 16.27
CA TYR A 213 2.29 4.52 17.69
C TYR A 213 3.76 4.61 18.08
N PHE A 214 4.13 5.65 18.83
CA PHE A 214 5.49 5.94 19.27
C PHE A 214 5.51 6.29 20.76
N GLN A 215 6.70 6.19 21.36
CA GLN A 215 6.92 6.41 22.77
C GLN A 215 8.20 7.22 22.98
N ILE A 216 8.21 8.11 23.98
CA ILE A 216 9.42 8.68 24.55
C ILE A 216 9.68 7.94 25.87
N ALA A 217 10.76 7.17 25.88
CA ALA A 217 11.15 6.38 27.04
C ALA A 217 11.76 7.25 28.15
N GLN A 218 12.00 6.63 29.32
CA GLN A 218 12.52 7.30 30.51
C GLN A 218 13.88 8.00 30.31
N ASN A 219 14.63 7.57 29.29
CA ASN A 219 15.91 8.14 28.90
C ASN A 219 15.79 9.18 27.76
N ASN A 220 14.59 9.73 27.55
CA ASN A 220 14.25 10.70 26.50
C ASN A 220 14.43 10.19 25.06
N GLN A 221 14.59 8.88 24.85
CA GLN A 221 14.72 8.32 23.51
C GLN A 221 13.36 8.08 22.86
N LEU A 222 13.25 8.47 21.59
CA LEU A 222 12.13 8.09 20.74
C LEU A 222 12.22 6.61 20.36
N LEU A 223 11.20 5.84 20.72
CA LEU A 223 11.07 4.44 20.37
C LEU A 223 9.77 4.19 19.57
N PRO A 224 9.80 3.30 18.56
CA PRO A 224 8.56 2.70 18.07
C PRO A 224 7.94 1.83 19.18
N SER A 225 6.63 1.88 19.34
CA SER A 225 5.92 1.06 20.33
C SER A 225 6.06 -0.44 20.05
N SER A 226 6.10 -1.24 21.12
CA SER A 226 6.17 -2.71 21.07
C SER A 226 5.30 -3.42 22.12
N ILE A 227 4.48 -2.65 22.87
CA ILE A 227 3.33 -3.00 23.74
C ILE A 227 3.61 -3.91 24.94
N ASN A 228 4.71 -4.64 24.91
CA ASN A 228 5.46 -4.96 26.10
C ASN A 228 6.84 -4.30 25.95
N SER A 229 7.40 -3.85 27.06
CA SER A 229 8.70 -4.43 27.34
C SER A 229 9.92 -3.81 26.65
N SER A 230 9.97 -2.53 26.27
CA SER A 230 11.03 -1.94 25.46
C SER A 230 11.18 -2.54 24.05
N PHE A 231 12.15 -2.06 23.27
CA PHE A 231 12.62 -2.70 22.02
C PHE A 231 12.88 -4.24 22.17
N GLN A 232 12.91 -4.75 23.41
CA GLN A 232 13.07 -6.14 23.86
C GLN A 232 11.77 -6.91 24.21
N SER A 233 10.55 -6.48 23.85
CA SER A 233 9.43 -7.45 23.91
C SER A 233 9.78 -8.69 23.09
N ALA A 234 9.39 -9.85 23.62
CA ALA A 234 9.55 -11.11 22.90
C ALA A 234 8.93 -10.94 21.50
N HIS A 235 9.67 -11.33 20.46
CA HIS A 235 9.27 -11.13 19.06
C HIS A 235 7.82 -11.58 18.80
N SER A 236 7.37 -12.66 19.44
CA SER A 236 6.01 -13.19 19.39
C SER A 236 4.94 -12.20 19.85
N GLU A 237 5.18 -11.43 20.91
CA GLU A 237 4.22 -10.47 21.48
C GLU A 237 4.06 -9.25 20.57
N GLY A 238 5.19 -8.70 20.09
CA GLY A 238 5.18 -7.59 19.13
C GLY A 238 4.50 -7.98 17.81
N ALA A 239 4.79 -9.17 17.29
CA ALA A 239 4.16 -9.68 16.07
C ALA A 239 2.66 -9.92 16.26
N GLY A 240 2.24 -10.40 17.43
CA GLY A 240 0.83 -10.54 17.79
C GLY A 240 0.06 -9.22 17.66
N CYS A 241 0.67 -8.12 18.08
CA CYS A 241 0.03 -6.81 18.05
C CYS A 241 0.38 -5.93 16.86
N CYS A 242 1.01 -6.53 15.85
CA CYS A 242 1.00 -6.04 14.49
C CYS A 242 0.50 -7.16 13.58
N SER A 243 -0.62 -7.81 13.93
CA SER A 243 -1.14 -8.94 13.16
C SER A 243 -2.21 -8.49 12.16
N PHE A 244 -1.87 -8.58 10.88
CA PHE A 244 -2.81 -8.34 9.77
C PHE A 244 -3.81 -9.49 9.54
N GLY A 245 -3.47 -10.70 10.00
CA GLY A 245 -4.29 -11.90 9.85
C GLY A 245 -5.27 -12.15 11.00
N GLY A 246 -5.18 -11.36 12.08
CA GLY A 246 -5.83 -11.63 13.36
C GLY A 246 -4.88 -12.28 14.35
N THR A 247 -5.08 -12.01 15.64
CA THR A 247 -4.28 -12.63 16.69
C THR A 247 -4.71 -14.09 16.84
N THR A 248 -3.81 -15.06 16.75
CA THR A 248 -4.11 -16.45 17.14
C THR A 248 -4.38 -16.57 18.65
N ASP A 249 -3.95 -15.56 19.42
CA ASP A 249 -3.91 -15.60 20.87
C ASP A 249 -4.96 -14.68 21.51
N GLY A 250 -6.09 -14.47 20.83
CA GLY A 250 -7.40 -14.01 21.34
C GLY A 250 -7.50 -12.88 22.38
N GLY A 251 -6.44 -12.15 22.69
CA GLY A 251 -6.35 -11.29 23.87
C GLY A 251 -5.00 -10.62 24.15
N LEU A 252 -3.89 -10.97 23.48
CA LEU A 252 -2.58 -10.35 23.73
C LEU A 252 -2.56 -8.81 23.57
N CYS A 253 -3.37 -8.30 22.65
CA CYS A 253 -3.40 -6.89 22.27
C CYS A 253 -4.81 -6.30 22.36
N ASP A 254 -5.78 -7.14 22.73
CA ASP A 254 -7.16 -6.77 22.95
C ASP A 254 -7.33 -6.61 24.46
N SER A 255 -7.80 -5.47 24.92
CA SER A 255 -8.09 -5.31 26.34
C SER A 255 -9.32 -6.16 26.67
N SER A 256 -9.13 -7.27 27.39
CA SER A 256 -10.22 -8.05 27.98
C SER A 256 -11.05 -7.22 28.95
N ASP A 257 -10.41 -6.21 29.53
CA ASP A 257 -11.05 -5.20 30.35
C ASP A 257 -11.56 -4.11 29.42
N GLY A 258 -12.88 -3.94 29.38
CA GLY A 258 -13.44 -2.78 28.75
C GLY A 258 -12.82 -1.53 29.35
N GLY A 259 -12.00 -0.82 28.56
CA GLY A 259 -11.48 0.50 28.92
C GLY A 259 -12.60 1.38 29.46
N PHE A 260 -12.26 2.40 30.26
CA PHE A 260 -13.21 3.30 30.92
C PHE A 260 -14.43 3.60 30.01
N GLY A 261 -15.57 2.97 30.30
CA GLY A 261 -16.78 3.00 29.48
C GLY A 261 -17.34 1.66 28.98
N GLY A 262 -16.63 0.53 29.13
CA GLY A 262 -17.13 -0.80 28.78
C GLY A 262 -17.19 -1.07 27.26
N GLY A 263 -16.33 -1.96 26.76
CA GLY A 263 -16.30 -2.40 25.36
C GLY A 263 -15.01 -3.14 25.05
N SER A 264 -15.04 -4.18 24.19
CA SER A 264 -13.83 -4.86 23.73
C SER A 264 -13.06 -3.93 22.78
N TRP A 265 -11.98 -3.30 23.27
CA TRP A 265 -11.11 -2.44 22.48
C TRP A 265 -9.84 -3.19 22.10
N SER A 266 -9.34 -2.94 20.89
CA SER A 266 -8.12 -3.55 20.38
C SER A 266 -7.02 -2.50 20.24
N ASN A 267 -5.84 -2.83 20.75
CA ASN A 267 -4.61 -2.10 20.51
C ASN A 267 -3.80 -2.73 19.35
N ASN A 268 -4.37 -3.68 18.59
CA ASN A 268 -3.67 -4.28 17.46
C ASN A 268 -3.32 -3.20 16.42
N GLY A 269 -2.05 -3.19 16.03
CA GLY A 269 -1.46 -2.19 15.14
C GLY A 269 -0.53 -1.20 15.86
N SER A 270 -0.56 -1.10 17.18
CA SER A 270 0.34 -0.20 17.93
C SER A 270 1.81 -0.61 17.82
N ALA A 271 2.10 -1.91 17.75
CA ALA A 271 3.48 -2.41 17.55
C ALA A 271 4.00 -2.28 16.12
N CYS A 272 3.15 -1.86 15.16
CA CYS A 272 3.55 -1.85 13.75
C CYS A 272 4.64 -0.83 13.41
N SER A 273 4.84 0.20 14.23
CA SER A 273 5.93 1.15 14.03
C SER A 273 7.31 0.48 14.09
N LYS A 274 7.50 -0.55 14.92
CA LYS A 274 8.75 -1.32 15.01
C LYS A 274 9.05 -2.05 13.71
N PHE A 275 8.06 -2.79 13.21
CA PHE A 275 8.16 -3.57 11.97
C PHE A 275 8.31 -2.67 10.74
N ALA A 276 7.56 -1.57 10.69
CA ALA A 276 7.63 -0.55 9.65
C ALA A 276 9.01 0.12 9.58
N LEU A 277 9.60 0.44 10.75
CA LEU A 277 10.94 1.04 10.84
C LEU A 277 12.05 0.07 10.42
N MET A 278 11.93 -1.21 10.79
CA MET A 278 12.89 -2.25 10.43
C MET A 278 12.71 -2.79 9.00
N ASP A 279 11.62 -2.42 8.32
CA ASP A 279 11.14 -3.03 7.07
C ASP A 279 11.10 -4.57 7.13
N ARG A 280 10.57 -5.11 8.24
CA ARG A 280 10.39 -6.56 8.45
C ARG A 280 8.91 -6.86 8.68
N PHE A 281 8.38 -7.86 7.98
CA PHE A 281 6.97 -8.21 8.11
C PHE A 281 6.69 -8.96 9.43
N PRO A 282 5.64 -8.59 10.18
CA PRO A 282 5.30 -9.27 11.43
C PRO A 282 4.94 -10.75 11.15
N GLY A 283 5.62 -11.66 11.85
CA GLY A 283 5.46 -13.11 11.68
C GLY A 283 6.31 -13.74 10.56
N ASP A 284 7.00 -12.94 9.73
CA ASP A 284 7.94 -13.42 8.70
C ASP A 284 8.98 -12.33 8.38
N GLU A 285 10.06 -12.27 9.17
CA GLU A 285 11.07 -11.21 9.05
C GLU A 285 11.87 -11.25 7.72
N GLY A 286 11.78 -12.34 6.96
CA GLY A 286 12.39 -12.44 5.63
C GLY A 286 11.65 -11.61 4.57
N LYS A 287 10.44 -11.14 4.87
CA LYS A 287 9.62 -10.33 3.97
C LYS A 287 9.71 -8.84 4.33
N PRO A 288 9.92 -7.96 3.33
CA PRO A 288 9.85 -6.51 3.54
C PRO A 288 8.45 -6.08 3.99
N TYR A 289 8.35 -5.28 5.05
CA TYR A 289 7.08 -4.80 5.61
C TYR A 289 6.23 -4.12 4.55
N TRP A 290 6.80 -3.09 3.90
CA TRP A 290 6.06 -2.21 3.00
C TRP A 290 5.62 -2.92 1.72
N LYS A 291 6.42 -3.88 1.21
CA LYS A 291 6.07 -4.64 0.00
C LYS A 291 4.99 -5.69 0.25
N ASN A 292 4.80 -6.12 1.50
CA ASN A 292 3.88 -7.20 1.86
C ASN A 292 2.65 -6.72 2.63
N LEU A 293 2.44 -5.40 2.73
CA LEU A 293 1.21 -4.84 3.30
C LEU A 293 -0.03 -5.43 2.58
N PRO A 294 -1.00 -5.98 3.33
CA PRO A 294 -2.26 -6.39 2.74
C PRO A 294 -2.96 -5.22 2.07
N GLN A 295 -3.79 -5.50 1.06
CA GLN A 295 -4.63 -4.45 0.49
C GLN A 295 -5.71 -4.07 1.51
N PRO A 296 -5.92 -2.76 1.76
CA PRO A 296 -6.85 -2.28 2.79
C PRO A 296 -8.33 -2.44 2.40
#